data_AF-A0A834M0D0-F1
#
_entry.id   AF-A0A834M0D0-F1
#
_cell.length_a   1.000
_cell.length_b   1.000
_cell.length_c   1.000
_cell.angle_alpha   90.00
_cell.angle_beta   90.00
_cell.angle_gamma   90.00
#
_symmetry.space_group_name_H-M   'P 1'
#
loop_
_entity.id
_entity.type
_entity.pdbx_description
1 polymer ?
#
loop_
_entity_poly.entity_id
_entity_poly.type
_entity_poly.pdbx_seq_one_letter_code
_entity_poly.pdbx_strand_id
1 'polypeptide(L)'
;MRLGFQTFRFGNAPLYIRIDALSLHFLGFPEGRIADPVPKLPQWGGNTDDFHILFTAIGPARCYRQIKNKPYPKSRYCRGVPDPKIRIYDVGMKKKGVDEFPFCVHLVSWEKENVSSEALEAARIACNKYMTKFAGKDAFHLRVRVHPFHVLRINKMLSCAGADRLQTGMRGAFGKPQGTCARVAIGQVLLSVRCKDTNSQHAQEALRRAKFKFPGRQKIIVSRKWGFTKYSRADYLKWKSENRIMSDGVNAKCLMCACQSSSFLDVMDPWRGVNLEEHFLMQLLRSSVN
;
A
#
# COMPACT_ATOMS: atom_id res chain seq x y z
N MET A 1 44.99 18.58 -31.95
CA MET A 1 46.09 17.61 -32.11
C MET A 1 45.82 16.43 -31.20
N ARG A 2 45.66 15.24 -31.82
CA ARG A 2 45.46 13.88 -31.25
C ARG A 2 44.56 13.73 -30.01
N LEU A 3 43.25 13.62 -30.26
CA LEU A 3 42.30 12.96 -29.35
C LEU A 3 42.55 11.45 -29.42
N GLY A 4 43.13 10.86 -28.37
CA GLY A 4 43.27 9.41 -28.25
C GLY A 4 41.95 8.80 -27.77
N PHE A 5 41.30 7.99 -28.61
CA PHE A 5 40.20 7.11 -28.18
C PHE A 5 40.79 5.74 -27.85
N GLN A 6 40.76 5.34 -26.58
CA GLN A 6 41.10 3.97 -26.18
C GLN A 6 39.82 3.13 -26.21
N THR A 7 39.74 2.15 -27.09
CA THR A 7 38.62 1.20 -27.18
C THR A 7 38.85 0.04 -26.21
N PHE A 8 37.96 -0.14 -25.22
CA PHE A 8 37.89 -1.37 -24.44
C PHE A 8 36.71 -2.22 -24.93
N ARG A 9 36.99 -3.46 -25.35
CA ARG A 9 35.95 -4.44 -25.73
C ARG A 9 35.54 -5.26 -24.50
N PHE A 10 34.26 -5.22 -24.17
CA PHE A 10 33.58 -6.30 -23.43
C PHE A 10 32.29 -6.62 -24.17
N GLY A 11 32.30 -7.68 -25.01
CA GLY A 11 31.13 -8.14 -25.77
C GLY A 11 30.66 -7.23 -26.92
N ASN A 12 29.49 -7.56 -27.49
CA ASN A 12 28.98 -7.07 -28.79
C ASN A 12 28.09 -5.79 -28.72
N ALA A 13 28.49 -4.76 -27.98
CA ALA A 13 27.93 -3.40 -28.16
C ALA A 13 28.88 -2.31 -27.60
N PRO A 14 29.22 -1.25 -28.35
CA PRO A 14 30.05 -0.16 -27.83
C PRO A 14 29.23 0.90 -27.09
N LEU A 15 29.65 1.26 -25.88
CA LEU A 15 29.16 2.43 -25.12
C LEU A 15 30.23 3.54 -25.17
N TYR A 16 29.85 4.76 -25.57
CA TYR A 16 30.73 5.94 -25.55
C TYR A 16 30.46 6.78 -24.29
N ILE A 17 31.48 7.03 -23.47
CA ILE A 17 31.41 7.94 -22.33
C ILE A 17 32.47 9.04 -22.51
N ARG A 18 32.03 10.29 -22.39
CA ARG A 18 32.85 11.52 -22.49
C ARG A 18 33.38 11.85 -21.10
N ILE A 19 34.70 12.01 -20.97
CA ILE A 19 35.36 12.46 -19.73
C ILE A 19 36.01 13.80 -20.01
N ASP A 20 35.54 14.86 -19.35
CA ASP A 20 36.23 16.15 -19.29
C ASP A 20 36.71 16.36 -17.85
N ALA A 21 38.01 16.64 -17.69
CA ALA A 21 38.68 16.92 -16.43
C ALA A 21 38.72 18.43 -16.18
N LEU A 22 38.40 18.90 -14.97
CA LEU A 22 39.17 19.90 -14.21
C LEU A 22 38.46 20.41 -12.93
N SER A 23 39.27 20.52 -11.87
CA SER A 23 39.19 21.46 -10.73
C SER A 23 38.45 21.04 -9.44
N LEU A 24 39.27 20.63 -8.46
CA LEU A 24 39.02 20.62 -7.02
C LEU A 24 38.90 22.04 -6.45
N HIS A 25 37.96 22.25 -5.52
CA HIS A 25 38.10 23.23 -4.44
C HIS A 25 37.54 22.65 -3.12
N PHE A 26 38.40 22.63 -2.11
CA PHE A 26 38.16 22.23 -0.72
C PHE A 26 37.32 23.29 0.01
N LEU A 27 36.26 22.88 0.70
CA LEU A 27 35.76 23.51 1.93
C LEU A 27 35.29 22.40 2.87
N GLY A 28 35.97 22.27 4.00
CA GLY A 28 35.73 21.24 5.02
C GLY A 28 34.55 21.56 5.94
N PHE A 29 33.91 20.50 6.43
CA PHE A 29 33.04 20.49 7.61
C PHE A 29 33.31 19.18 8.39
N PRO A 30 33.07 19.17 9.72
CA PRO A 30 33.85 18.40 10.68
C PRO A 30 33.43 16.95 10.84
N GLU A 31 34.39 16.17 11.33
CA GLU A 31 34.35 14.77 11.69
C GLU A 31 33.19 14.41 12.64
N GLY A 32 32.65 13.20 12.49
CA GLY A 32 31.75 12.61 13.47
C GLY A 32 30.43 12.04 12.94
N ARG A 33 30.46 11.25 11.87
CA ARG A 33 29.47 10.18 11.65
C ARG A 33 30.05 9.12 10.74
N ILE A 34 30.21 7.91 11.27
CA ILE A 34 30.50 6.71 10.50
C ILE A 34 29.41 6.61 9.42
N ALA A 35 29.79 6.78 8.16
CA ALA A 35 28.90 6.59 7.03
C ALA A 35 28.62 5.10 6.90
N ASP A 36 27.41 4.67 7.25
CA ASP A 36 26.96 3.32 6.96
C ASP A 36 27.10 3.07 5.45
N PRO A 37 27.74 1.97 5.01
CA PRO A 37 27.83 1.66 3.60
C PRO A 37 26.42 1.47 3.05
N VAL A 38 26.08 2.26 2.01
CA VAL A 38 24.83 2.12 1.27
C VAL A 38 24.69 0.64 0.86
N PRO A 39 23.63 -0.07 1.31
CA PRO A 39 23.49 -1.47 0.97
C PRO A 39 23.32 -1.58 -0.55
N LYS A 40 24.30 -2.23 -1.20
CA LYS A 40 24.23 -2.59 -2.62
C LYS A 40 22.87 -3.22 -2.89
N LEU A 41 22.10 -2.63 -3.81
CA LEU A 41 20.83 -3.19 -4.27
C LEU A 41 21.09 -4.64 -4.72
N PRO A 42 20.29 -5.62 -4.29
CA PRO A 42 20.46 -6.99 -4.75
C PRO A 42 20.28 -7.01 -6.27
N GLN A 43 21.28 -7.51 -6.99
CA GLN A 43 21.19 -7.79 -8.42
C GLN A 43 20.05 -8.80 -8.62
N TRP A 44 18.99 -8.36 -9.30
CA TRP A 44 17.87 -9.22 -9.65
C TRP A 44 18.29 -10.11 -10.81
N GLY A 45 18.73 -11.33 -10.51
CA GLY A 45 18.96 -12.39 -11.50
C GLY A 45 17.65 -13.02 -11.97
N GLY A 46 16.79 -12.24 -12.60
CA GLY A 46 15.58 -12.72 -13.28
C GLY A 46 15.50 -12.07 -14.66
N ASN A 47 15.14 -12.86 -15.68
CA ASN A 47 15.00 -12.39 -17.06
C ASN A 47 14.24 -11.06 -17.11
N THR A 48 14.87 -10.07 -17.74
CA THR A 48 14.32 -8.72 -17.95
C THR A 48 13.01 -8.70 -18.73
N ASP A 49 12.67 -9.83 -19.35
CA ASP A 49 11.52 -10.00 -20.22
C ASP A 49 10.23 -10.28 -19.42
N ASP A 50 10.31 -10.87 -18.23
CA ASP A 50 9.14 -11.19 -17.41
C ASP A 50 8.52 -9.96 -16.72
N PHE A 51 9.32 -8.91 -16.51
CA PHE A 51 8.82 -7.63 -15.97
C PHE A 51 8.12 -6.77 -17.04
N HIS A 52 8.46 -6.96 -18.31
CA HIS A 52 7.87 -6.22 -19.42
C HIS A 52 6.53 -6.81 -19.90
N ILE A 53 6.28 -8.11 -19.69
CA ILE A 53 5.09 -8.79 -20.23
C ILE A 53 3.83 -8.59 -19.35
N LEU A 54 3.96 -8.16 -18.09
CA LEU A 54 2.79 -7.90 -17.21
C LEU A 54 2.30 -6.44 -17.24
N PHE A 55 3.08 -5.52 -17.83
CA PHE A 55 2.73 -4.09 -17.92
C PHE A 55 1.92 -3.72 -19.17
N THR A 56 1.71 -4.64 -20.11
CA THR A 56 1.29 -4.34 -21.49
C THR A 56 -0.21 -4.40 -21.78
N ALA A 57 -1.07 -4.79 -20.82
CA ALA A 57 -2.52 -4.89 -21.08
C ALA A 57 -3.35 -3.72 -20.50
N ILE A 58 -2.87 -3.05 -19.45
CA ILE A 58 -3.47 -1.87 -18.84
C ILE A 58 -2.49 -0.72 -19.09
N GLY A 59 -2.91 0.34 -19.78
CA GLY A 59 -2.08 1.52 -20.00
C GLY A 59 -1.47 2.08 -18.70
N PRO A 60 -0.46 2.97 -18.79
CA PRO A 60 0.33 3.36 -17.63
C PRO A 60 -0.55 3.88 -16.49
N ALA A 61 -0.24 3.48 -15.24
CA ALA A 61 -1.06 3.76 -14.06
C ALA A 61 -1.35 5.26 -13.83
N ARG A 62 -0.54 6.15 -14.42
CA ARG A 62 -0.77 7.61 -14.44
C ARG A 62 -2.15 8.00 -14.95
N CYS A 63 -2.70 7.25 -15.92
CA CYS A 63 -4.01 7.53 -16.52
C CYS A 63 -5.16 7.34 -15.53
N TYR A 64 -4.98 6.45 -14.55
CA TYR A 64 -6.02 6.04 -13.62
C TYR A 64 -5.79 6.55 -12.19
N ARG A 65 -4.63 7.16 -11.87
CA ARG A 65 -4.25 7.59 -10.51
C ARG A 65 -5.31 8.48 -9.84
N GLN A 66 -5.85 9.46 -10.57
CA GLN A 66 -6.82 10.40 -10.01
C GLN A 66 -8.24 9.84 -10.04
N ILE A 67 -9.00 10.05 -8.95
CA ILE A 67 -10.40 9.68 -8.86
C ILE A 67 -11.26 10.73 -9.59
N LYS A 68 -11.56 10.49 -10.87
CA LYS A 68 -12.36 11.42 -11.70
C LYS A 68 -13.84 11.01 -11.80
N ASN A 69 -14.10 9.71 -11.89
CA ASN A 69 -15.42 9.19 -12.21
C ASN A 69 -16.19 8.73 -10.96
N LYS A 70 -17.51 8.55 -11.08
CA LYS A 70 -18.33 7.86 -10.08
C LYS A 70 -17.85 6.41 -9.88
N PRO A 71 -18.06 5.80 -8.69
CA PRO A 71 -17.71 4.40 -8.45
C PRO A 71 -18.41 3.49 -9.45
N TYR A 72 -17.64 2.58 -10.05
CA TYR A 72 -18.13 1.61 -11.02
C TYR A 72 -17.71 0.21 -10.57
N PRO A 73 -18.55 -0.53 -9.83
CA PRO A 73 -18.23 -1.85 -9.32
C PRO A 73 -18.66 -2.97 -10.29
N LYS A 74 -18.08 -4.16 -10.09
CA LYS A 74 -18.59 -5.40 -10.68
C LYS A 74 -20.05 -5.59 -10.23
N SER A 75 -20.96 -5.74 -11.18
CA SER A 75 -22.41 -5.76 -10.93
C SER A 75 -23.14 -6.50 -12.06
N ARG A 76 -24.46 -6.70 -11.94
CA ARG A 76 -25.30 -7.29 -13.00
C ARG A 76 -25.21 -6.54 -14.34
N TYR A 77 -24.90 -5.24 -14.28
CA TYR A 77 -24.76 -4.34 -15.42
C TYR A 77 -23.32 -4.32 -15.97
N CYS A 78 -22.32 -4.42 -15.09
CA CYS A 78 -20.91 -4.52 -15.49
C CYS A 78 -20.45 -5.98 -15.53
N ARG A 79 -20.71 -6.64 -16.66
CA ARG A 79 -20.27 -8.02 -16.94
C ARG A 79 -18.86 -8.02 -17.56
N GLY A 80 -18.17 -9.17 -17.51
CA GLY A 80 -16.85 -9.32 -18.12
C GLY A 80 -15.72 -8.59 -17.39
N VAL A 81 -15.88 -8.29 -16.10
CA VAL A 81 -14.84 -7.67 -15.28
C VAL A 81 -13.74 -8.70 -14.98
N PRO A 82 -12.46 -8.40 -15.26
CA PRO A 82 -11.37 -9.29 -14.92
C PRO A 82 -11.21 -9.40 -13.40
N ASP A 83 -10.78 -10.56 -12.93
CA ASP A 83 -10.59 -10.77 -11.51
C ASP A 83 -9.37 -9.98 -11.00
N PRO A 84 -9.43 -9.41 -9.78
CA PRO A 84 -8.31 -8.66 -9.21
C PRO A 84 -7.05 -9.50 -9.09
N LYS A 85 -5.89 -8.87 -9.34
CA LYS A 85 -4.60 -9.56 -9.22
C LYS A 85 -4.31 -9.99 -7.77
N ILE A 86 -4.68 -9.15 -6.80
CA ILE A 86 -4.62 -9.50 -5.39
C ILE A 86 -5.75 -10.47 -5.02
N ARG A 87 -5.38 -11.68 -4.61
CA ARG A 87 -6.31 -12.73 -4.16
C ARG A 87 -6.22 -13.00 -2.66
N ILE A 88 -5.05 -12.76 -2.07
CA ILE A 88 -4.75 -13.06 -0.67
C ILE A 88 -4.54 -11.74 0.07
N TYR A 89 -5.40 -11.45 1.04
CA TYR A 89 -5.32 -10.21 1.83
C TYR A 89 -4.58 -10.39 3.15
N ASP A 90 -4.62 -11.60 3.73
CA ASP A 90 -3.94 -11.92 4.98
C ASP A 90 -2.78 -12.90 4.73
N VAL A 91 -1.60 -12.55 5.26
CA VAL A 91 -0.35 -13.31 5.11
C VAL A 91 0.35 -13.46 6.46
N GLY A 92 1.11 -14.53 6.62
CA GLY A 92 1.76 -14.88 7.88
C GLY A 92 0.80 -15.61 8.80
N MET A 93 1.00 -15.47 10.11
CA MET A 93 0.24 -16.21 11.12
C MET A 93 -1.10 -15.54 11.44
N LYS A 94 -2.06 -15.71 10.53
CA LYS A 94 -3.43 -15.20 10.68
C LYS A 94 -4.26 -15.92 11.74
N LYS A 95 -3.91 -17.14 12.14
CA LYS A 95 -4.63 -17.94 13.15
C LYS A 95 -4.22 -17.60 14.60
N LYS A 96 -3.08 -16.93 14.78
CA LYS A 96 -2.55 -16.62 16.11
C LYS A 96 -3.44 -15.65 16.87
N GLY A 97 -3.47 -15.86 18.18
CA GLY A 97 -4.27 -15.11 19.13
C GLY A 97 -3.96 -13.61 19.14
N VAL A 98 -4.87 -12.82 19.68
CA VAL A 98 -4.69 -11.37 19.91
C VAL A 98 -3.45 -11.10 20.76
N ASP A 99 -3.21 -11.93 21.76
CA ASP A 99 -2.19 -11.71 22.78
C ASP A 99 -0.75 -11.87 22.27
N GLU A 100 -0.55 -12.65 21.21
CA GLU A 100 0.78 -12.94 20.70
C GLU A 100 1.43 -11.76 19.96
N PHE A 101 0.60 -10.88 19.38
CA PHE A 101 1.06 -9.79 18.52
C PHE A 101 0.54 -8.42 19.01
N PRO A 102 1.20 -7.84 20.03
CA PRO A 102 0.83 -6.54 20.60
C PRO A 102 1.15 -5.37 19.67
N PHE A 103 2.26 -5.43 18.94
CA PHE A 103 2.76 -4.32 18.15
C PHE A 103 2.04 -4.23 16.80
N CYS A 104 1.69 -3.02 16.36
CA CYS A 104 1.09 -2.81 15.06
C CYS A 104 1.63 -1.57 14.34
N VAL A 105 1.88 -1.73 13.05
CA VAL A 105 2.28 -0.64 12.14
C VAL A 105 1.34 -0.60 10.95
N HIS A 106 0.96 0.61 10.58
CA HIS A 106 0.07 0.91 9.47
C HIS A 106 0.81 1.68 8.39
N LEU A 107 0.55 1.32 7.13
CA LEU A 107 0.86 2.17 5.99
C LEU A 107 -0.40 2.92 5.58
N VAL A 108 -0.35 4.25 5.62
CA VAL A 108 -1.50 5.13 5.43
C VAL A 108 -1.28 5.99 4.19
N SER A 109 -2.31 6.14 3.35
CA SER A 109 -2.24 7.08 2.24
C SER A 109 -2.47 8.52 2.71
N TRP A 110 -1.65 9.45 2.23
CA TRP A 110 -1.79 10.88 2.48
C TRP A 110 -2.37 11.64 1.29
N GLU A 111 -2.82 10.91 0.27
CA GLU A 111 -3.41 11.46 -0.95
C GLU A 111 -4.69 10.70 -1.29
N LYS A 112 -5.61 11.39 -2.00
CA LYS A 112 -6.82 10.77 -2.53
C LYS A 112 -6.52 10.24 -3.93
N GLU A 113 -6.45 8.92 -4.08
CA GLU A 113 -6.03 8.29 -5.33
C GLU A 113 -6.67 6.92 -5.56
N ASN A 114 -6.56 6.44 -6.79
CA ASN A 114 -6.84 5.05 -7.15
C ASN A 114 -5.55 4.24 -7.05
N VAL A 115 -5.60 3.17 -6.26
CA VAL A 115 -4.52 2.19 -6.15
C VAL A 115 -4.91 0.95 -6.94
N SER A 116 -4.08 0.53 -7.89
CA SER A 116 -4.40 -0.61 -8.74
C SER A 116 -4.26 -1.96 -8.00
N SER A 117 -4.94 -3.00 -8.48
CA SER A 117 -4.88 -4.33 -7.88
C SER A 117 -3.47 -4.95 -7.97
N GLU A 118 -2.72 -4.60 -9.01
CA GLU A 118 -1.35 -5.03 -9.26
C GLU A 118 -0.38 -4.37 -8.27
N ALA A 119 -0.58 -3.08 -7.98
CA ALA A 119 0.22 -2.36 -6.98
C ALA A 119 0.02 -2.93 -5.58
N LEU A 120 -1.22 -3.29 -5.21
CA LEU A 120 -1.52 -3.94 -3.93
C LEU A 120 -0.82 -5.30 -3.80
N GLU A 121 -0.83 -6.10 -4.87
CA GLU A 121 -0.16 -7.40 -4.87
C GLU A 121 1.37 -7.27 -4.81
N ALA A 122 1.95 -6.34 -5.57
CA ALA A 122 3.39 -6.05 -5.51
C ALA A 122 3.82 -5.56 -4.12
N ALA A 123 3.04 -4.69 -3.49
CA ALA A 123 3.29 -4.20 -2.15
C ALA A 123 3.21 -5.32 -1.09
N ARG A 124 2.21 -6.20 -1.20
CA ARG A 124 2.05 -7.37 -0.34
C ARG A 124 3.25 -8.30 -0.44
N ILE A 125 3.69 -8.63 -1.66
CA ILE A 125 4.86 -9.50 -1.90
C ILE A 125 6.13 -8.86 -1.33
N ALA A 126 6.34 -7.56 -1.54
CA ALA A 126 7.51 -6.84 -1.03
C ALA A 126 7.58 -6.86 0.50
N CYS A 127 6.46 -6.56 1.19
CA CYS A 127 6.38 -6.67 2.65
C CYS A 127 6.66 -8.09 3.14
N ASN A 128 6.00 -9.08 2.55
CA ASN A 128 6.12 -10.47 2.98
C ASN A 128 7.55 -11.00 2.79
N LYS A 129 8.16 -10.76 1.63
CA LYS A 129 9.53 -11.21 1.33
C LYS A 129 10.55 -10.67 2.34
N TYR A 130 10.41 -9.39 2.74
CA TYR A 130 11.30 -8.82 3.75
C TYR A 130 11.04 -9.42 5.14
N MET A 131 9.78 -9.44 5.58
CA MET A 131 9.45 -9.93 6.93
C MET A 131 9.79 -11.41 7.11
N THR A 132 9.55 -12.27 6.11
CA THR A 132 9.92 -13.68 6.17
C THR A 132 11.44 -13.87 6.27
N LYS A 133 12.24 -13.02 5.61
CA LYS A 133 13.71 -13.13 5.65
C LYS A 133 14.29 -12.75 7.02
N PHE A 134 13.78 -11.69 7.66
CA PHE A 134 14.40 -11.14 8.87
C PHE A 134 13.69 -11.56 10.17
N ALA A 135 12.36 -11.66 10.18
CA ALA A 135 11.59 -12.00 11.37
C ALA A 135 11.12 -13.48 11.39
N GLY A 136 11.15 -14.15 10.24
CA GLY A 136 10.55 -15.48 10.06
C GLY A 136 9.05 -15.41 9.75
N LYS A 137 8.54 -16.47 9.10
CA LYS A 137 7.13 -16.56 8.65
C LYS A 137 6.11 -16.50 9.79
N ASP A 138 6.52 -16.91 10.99
CA ASP A 138 5.63 -17.18 12.11
C ASP A 138 5.51 -16.02 13.10
N ALA A 139 6.28 -14.96 12.86
CA ALA A 139 6.45 -13.85 13.78
C ALA A 139 5.62 -12.61 13.43
N PHE A 140 4.83 -12.66 12.35
CA PHE A 140 3.99 -11.54 11.93
C PHE A 140 2.68 -11.98 11.30
N HIS A 141 1.74 -11.06 11.26
CA HIS A 141 0.51 -11.14 10.48
C HIS A 141 0.35 -9.83 9.70
N LEU A 142 0.39 -9.94 8.38
CA LEU A 142 0.19 -8.85 7.44
C LEU A 142 -1.24 -8.93 6.90
N ARG A 143 -1.94 -7.80 6.93
CA ARG A 143 -3.27 -7.63 6.34
C ARG A 143 -3.27 -6.46 5.38
N VAL A 144 -3.72 -6.70 4.15
CA VAL A 144 -4.11 -5.66 3.21
C VAL A 144 -5.54 -5.26 3.55
N ARG A 145 -5.76 -4.00 3.96
CA ARG A 145 -7.09 -3.52 4.39
C ARG A 145 -7.95 -3.03 3.23
N VAL A 146 -7.32 -2.74 2.10
CA VAL A 146 -7.95 -2.10 0.96
C VAL A 146 -8.31 -3.15 -0.10
N HIS A 147 -9.55 -3.10 -0.58
CA HIS A 147 -10.08 -4.02 -1.58
C HIS A 147 -10.37 -3.28 -2.91
N PRO A 148 -9.92 -3.83 -4.06
CA PRO A 148 -10.14 -3.21 -5.36
C PRO A 148 -11.51 -3.56 -5.93
N PHE A 149 -12.54 -2.79 -5.57
CA PHE A 149 -13.90 -2.97 -6.11
C PHE A 149 -14.19 -2.14 -7.34
N HIS A 150 -13.43 -1.07 -7.59
CA HIS A 150 -13.68 -0.19 -8.71
C HIS A 150 -13.07 -0.73 -9.99
N VAL A 151 -13.86 -0.81 -11.06
CA VAL A 151 -13.43 -1.29 -12.37
C VAL A 151 -12.95 -0.12 -13.23
N LEU A 152 -11.76 -0.29 -13.80
CA LEU A 152 -11.16 0.60 -14.78
C LEU A 152 -11.59 0.18 -16.19
N ARG A 153 -11.91 1.17 -17.02
CA ARG A 153 -12.32 0.97 -18.41
C ARG A 153 -11.31 1.55 -19.36
N ILE A 154 -11.14 0.88 -20.50
CA ILE A 154 -10.29 1.34 -21.59
C ILE A 154 -11.06 1.26 -22.90
N ASN A 155 -11.06 2.35 -23.66
CA ASN A 155 -11.45 2.32 -25.07
C ASN A 155 -10.19 1.95 -25.86
N LYS A 156 -10.08 0.69 -26.30
CA LYS A 156 -8.88 0.20 -26.99
C LYS A 156 -8.87 0.76 -28.42
N MET A 157 -7.79 1.47 -28.75
CA MET A 157 -7.51 1.92 -30.11
C MET A 157 -6.62 0.89 -30.81
N LEU A 158 -6.79 0.70 -32.10
CA LEU A 158 -5.94 -0.18 -32.89
C LEU A 158 -4.64 0.59 -33.23
N SER A 159 -3.50 -0.01 -32.92
CA SER A 159 -2.19 0.61 -33.20
C SER A 159 -1.58 0.17 -34.54
N CYS A 160 -2.37 -0.45 -35.43
CA CYS A 160 -1.91 -0.95 -36.72
C CYS A 160 -1.89 0.16 -37.79
N ALA A 161 -1.01 0.04 -38.79
CA ALA A 161 -1.03 0.94 -39.94
C ALA A 161 -2.38 0.83 -40.69
N GLY A 162 -2.97 1.97 -41.04
CA GLY A 162 -4.31 2.01 -41.64
C GLY A 162 -5.47 1.75 -40.67
N ALA A 163 -5.24 1.81 -39.35
CA ALA A 163 -6.27 1.62 -38.32
C ALA A 163 -7.51 2.52 -38.49
N ASP A 164 -7.35 3.70 -39.07
CA ASP A 164 -8.44 4.65 -39.34
C ASP A 164 -9.59 4.02 -40.17
N ARG A 165 -9.26 3.10 -41.08
CA ARG A 165 -10.25 2.42 -41.92
C ARG A 165 -11.07 1.37 -41.16
N LEU A 166 -10.50 0.80 -40.10
CA LEU A 166 -11.07 -0.30 -39.34
C LEU A 166 -11.69 0.15 -38.02
N GLN A 167 -11.29 1.32 -37.52
CA GLN A 167 -11.70 1.83 -36.23
C GLN A 167 -12.73 2.95 -36.38
N THR A 168 -13.78 2.92 -35.55
CA THR A 168 -14.81 3.97 -35.50
C THR A 168 -14.37 5.24 -34.76
N GLY A 169 -13.06 5.42 -34.53
CA GLY A 169 -12.50 6.51 -33.71
C GLY A 169 -13.15 6.60 -32.33
N MET A 170 -13.77 7.75 -32.05
CA MET A 170 -14.46 8.05 -30.77
C MET A 170 -15.98 7.80 -30.80
N ARG A 171 -16.54 7.33 -31.92
CA ARG A 171 -17.94 6.89 -31.97
C ARG A 171 -18.09 5.63 -31.10
N GLY A 172 -18.98 5.68 -30.10
CA GLY A 172 -19.19 4.58 -29.17
C GLY A 172 -18.05 4.37 -28.16
N ALA A 173 -17.39 5.45 -27.71
CA ALA A 173 -16.19 5.42 -26.86
C ALA A 173 -16.35 4.84 -25.43
N PHE A 174 -17.43 4.11 -25.15
CA PHE A 174 -17.60 3.45 -23.87
C PHE A 174 -16.62 2.27 -23.74
N GLY A 175 -15.60 2.45 -22.91
CA GLY A 175 -14.53 1.47 -22.75
C GLY A 175 -14.99 0.13 -22.15
N LYS A 176 -14.28 -0.94 -22.52
CA LYS A 176 -14.43 -2.26 -21.91
C LYS A 176 -13.70 -2.33 -20.56
N PRO A 177 -14.18 -3.12 -19.60
CA PRO A 177 -13.48 -3.30 -18.32
C PRO A 177 -12.16 -4.05 -18.53
N GLN A 178 -11.05 -3.52 -18.00
CA GLN A 178 -9.71 -4.08 -18.21
C GLN A 178 -8.93 -4.32 -16.91
N GLY A 179 -9.25 -3.60 -15.84
CA GLY A 179 -8.57 -3.76 -14.55
C GLY A 179 -9.45 -3.38 -13.37
N THR A 180 -8.98 -3.69 -12.17
CA THR A 180 -9.64 -3.29 -10.93
C THR A 180 -8.69 -2.43 -10.09
N CYS A 181 -9.25 -1.46 -9.39
CA CYS A 181 -8.54 -0.57 -8.50
C CYS A 181 -9.35 -0.33 -7.24
N ALA A 182 -8.65 0.04 -6.19
CA ALA A 182 -9.22 0.49 -4.95
C ALA A 182 -9.19 2.02 -4.88
N ARG A 183 -10.30 2.60 -4.45
CA ARG A 183 -10.40 4.03 -4.18
C ARG A 183 -9.96 4.28 -2.76
N VAL A 184 -8.96 5.14 -2.59
CA VAL A 184 -8.36 5.43 -1.29
C VAL A 184 -8.58 6.89 -0.94
N ALA A 185 -9.04 7.13 0.29
CA ALA A 185 -9.16 8.46 0.87
C ALA A 185 -7.89 8.85 1.65
N ILE A 186 -7.76 10.14 1.92
CA ILE A 186 -6.68 10.67 2.77
C ILE A 186 -6.85 10.09 4.18
N GLY A 187 -5.77 9.59 4.77
CA GLY A 187 -5.79 8.97 6.10
C GLY A 187 -6.27 7.51 6.10
N GLN A 188 -6.63 6.94 4.96
CA GLN A 188 -7.05 5.54 4.88
C GLN A 188 -5.85 4.60 4.95
N VAL A 189 -5.96 3.56 5.79
CA VAL A 189 -4.93 2.55 5.98
C VAL A 189 -4.93 1.56 4.81
N LEU A 190 -3.79 1.41 4.13
CA LEU A 190 -3.57 0.48 3.02
C LEU A 190 -3.17 -0.91 3.52
N LEU A 191 -2.07 -0.97 4.26
CA LEU A 191 -1.46 -2.19 4.79
C LEU A 191 -1.35 -2.09 6.30
N SER A 192 -1.49 -3.21 6.98
CA SER A 192 -1.30 -3.31 8.42
C SER A 192 -0.51 -4.54 8.76
N VAL A 193 0.54 -4.39 9.55
CA VAL A 193 1.33 -5.50 10.07
C VAL A 193 1.19 -5.50 11.58
N ARG A 194 0.87 -6.67 12.15
CA ARG A 194 1.05 -6.91 13.59
C ARG A 194 2.19 -7.90 13.81
N CYS A 195 2.99 -7.65 14.83
CA CYS A 195 4.12 -8.51 15.21
C CYS A 195 4.41 -8.37 16.72
N LYS A 196 5.43 -9.09 17.18
CA LYS A 196 6.01 -8.89 18.52
C LYS A 196 6.81 -7.58 18.55
N ASP A 197 6.94 -6.98 19.73
CA ASP A 197 7.67 -5.72 19.93
C ASP A 197 9.15 -5.83 19.50
N THR A 198 9.74 -7.02 19.61
CA THR A 198 11.11 -7.32 19.16
C THR A 198 11.31 -7.06 17.67
N ASN A 199 10.28 -7.27 16.85
CA ASN A 199 10.34 -7.17 15.40
C ASN A 199 9.81 -5.82 14.88
N SER A 200 9.73 -4.82 15.74
CA SER A 200 9.16 -3.50 15.44
C SER A 200 9.93 -2.76 14.34
N GLN A 201 11.27 -2.79 14.39
CA GLN A 201 12.13 -2.14 13.39
C GLN A 201 11.98 -2.80 12.00
N HIS A 202 11.97 -4.14 11.97
CA HIS A 202 11.79 -4.88 10.72
C HIS A 202 10.41 -4.64 10.09
N ALA A 203 9.35 -4.50 10.91
CA ALA A 203 8.02 -4.18 10.40
C ALA A 203 7.95 -2.80 9.74
N GLN A 204 8.62 -1.80 10.32
CA GLN A 204 8.70 -0.46 9.74
C GLN A 204 9.48 -0.46 8.42
N GLU A 205 10.62 -1.15 8.37
CA GLU A 205 11.43 -1.27 7.15
C GLU A 205 10.68 -2.04 6.04
N ALA A 206 9.92 -3.09 6.39
CA ALA A 206 9.08 -3.81 5.44
C ALA A 206 8.04 -2.90 4.78
N LEU A 207 7.40 -2.03 5.57
CA LEU A 207 6.40 -1.08 5.07
C LEU A 207 7.06 0.06 4.27
N ARG A 208 8.29 0.46 4.61
CA ARG A 208 9.08 1.39 3.79
C ARG A 208 9.36 0.82 2.40
N ARG A 209 9.62 -0.48 2.28
CA ARG A 209 9.80 -1.14 0.98
C ARG A 209 8.51 -1.23 0.18
N ALA A 210 7.39 -1.52 0.83
CA ALA A 210 6.08 -1.54 0.17
C ALA A 210 5.60 -0.15 -0.25
N LYS A 211 5.97 0.90 0.48
CA LYS A 211 5.68 2.30 0.13
C LYS A 211 6.07 2.62 -1.32
N PHE A 212 7.23 2.15 -1.79
CA PHE A 212 7.69 2.39 -3.17
C PHE A 212 6.83 1.73 -4.26
N LYS A 213 5.91 0.83 -3.91
CA LYS A 213 5.00 0.18 -4.86
C LYS A 213 3.71 0.96 -5.04
N PHE A 214 3.41 1.91 -4.16
CA PHE A 214 2.22 2.74 -4.25
C PHE A 214 2.53 4.06 -4.99
N PRO A 215 1.57 4.57 -5.79
CA PRO A 215 1.63 5.95 -6.29
C PRO A 215 1.42 6.93 -5.12
N GLY A 216 1.91 8.17 -5.21
CA GLY A 216 1.62 9.20 -4.21
C GLY A 216 2.46 9.13 -2.94
N ARG A 217 2.02 9.85 -1.90
CA ARG A 217 2.72 9.96 -0.61
C ARG A 217 2.06 9.09 0.45
N GLN A 218 2.78 8.08 0.94
CA GLN A 218 2.35 7.28 2.08
C GLN A 218 3.17 7.61 3.33
N LYS A 219 2.49 7.55 4.48
CA LYS A 219 3.11 7.66 5.80
C LYS A 219 3.03 6.31 6.52
N ILE A 220 4.10 5.99 7.25
CA ILE A 220 4.15 4.82 8.12
C ILE A 220 3.80 5.33 9.52
N ILE A 221 2.82 4.71 10.16
CA ILE A 221 2.31 5.10 11.47
C ILE A 221 2.40 3.89 12.39
N VAL A 222 3.09 4.05 13.51
CA VAL A 222 3.08 3.07 14.60
C VAL A 222 1.80 3.27 15.40
N SER A 223 1.02 2.21 15.56
CA SER A 223 -0.25 2.27 16.28
C SER A 223 -0.01 2.23 17.78
N ARG A 224 -0.80 3.00 18.53
CA ARG A 224 -0.88 2.90 20.01
C ARG A 224 -1.82 1.78 20.48
N LYS A 225 -2.52 1.14 19.53
CA LYS A 225 -3.50 0.09 19.80
C LYS A 225 -2.83 -1.28 19.94
N TRP A 226 -3.51 -2.19 20.61
CA TRP A 226 -3.05 -3.57 20.73
C TRP A 226 -3.33 -4.34 19.42
N GLY A 227 -2.30 -4.58 18.62
CA GLY A 227 -2.41 -5.34 17.37
C GLY A 227 -3.46 -4.75 16.42
N PHE A 228 -4.44 -5.58 16.02
CA PHE A 228 -5.57 -5.17 15.17
C PHE A 228 -6.84 -4.80 15.94
N THR A 229 -6.78 -4.75 17.27
CA THR A 229 -7.94 -4.41 18.10
C THR A 229 -8.23 -2.91 18.07
N LYS A 230 -9.40 -2.55 18.58
CA LYS A 230 -9.82 -1.15 18.73
C LYS A 230 -9.22 -0.48 19.98
N TYR A 231 -8.73 -1.27 20.94
CA TYR A 231 -8.31 -0.83 22.27
C TYR A 231 -6.87 -0.33 22.30
N SER A 232 -6.58 0.63 23.19
CA SER A 232 -5.21 1.06 23.44
C SER A 232 -4.41 -0.05 24.15
N ARG A 233 -3.08 0.00 24.07
CA ARG A 233 -2.21 -0.98 24.75
C ARG A 233 -2.42 -0.99 26.27
N ALA A 234 -2.59 0.19 26.89
CA ALA A 234 -2.80 0.32 28.33
C ALA A 234 -4.16 -0.24 28.77
N ASP A 235 -5.23 0.14 28.06
CA ASP A 235 -6.58 -0.31 28.38
C ASP A 235 -6.73 -1.82 28.19
N TYR A 236 -6.11 -2.36 27.13
CA TYR A 236 -6.12 -3.80 26.87
C TYR A 236 -5.50 -4.59 28.03
N LEU A 237 -4.36 -4.14 28.57
CA LEU A 237 -3.71 -4.80 29.70
C LEU A 237 -4.55 -4.71 30.98
N LYS A 238 -5.14 -3.53 31.25
CA LYS A 238 -6.02 -3.31 32.40
C LYS A 238 -7.25 -4.24 32.34
N TRP A 239 -8.01 -4.22 31.25
CA TRP A 239 -9.20 -5.06 31.12
C TRP A 239 -8.87 -6.54 31.02
N LYS A 240 -7.66 -6.90 30.58
CA LYS A 240 -7.16 -8.27 30.65
C LYS A 240 -6.93 -8.70 32.10
N SER A 241 -6.33 -7.86 32.94
CA SER A 241 -6.19 -8.15 34.38
C SER A 241 -7.53 -8.24 35.11
N GLU A 242 -8.53 -7.46 34.67
CA GLU A 242 -9.90 -7.50 35.18
C GLU A 242 -10.71 -8.70 34.62
N ASN A 243 -10.14 -9.55 33.75
CA ASN A 243 -10.82 -10.64 33.04
C ASN A 243 -12.08 -10.21 32.24
N ARG A 244 -12.12 -8.95 31.80
CA ARG A 244 -13.22 -8.37 31.01
C ARG A 244 -13.06 -8.55 29.52
N ILE A 245 -11.91 -9.06 29.06
CA ILE A 245 -11.64 -9.31 27.64
C ILE A 245 -11.75 -10.80 27.34
N MET A 246 -12.57 -11.13 26.35
CA MET A 246 -12.65 -12.46 25.76
C MET A 246 -11.94 -12.48 24.40
N SER A 247 -11.09 -13.48 24.19
CA SER A 247 -10.37 -13.66 22.92
C SER A 247 -11.25 -14.31 21.85
N ASP A 248 -11.47 -13.64 20.72
CA ASP A 248 -12.11 -14.20 19.52
C ASP A 248 -11.08 -14.50 18.43
N GLY A 249 -10.06 -15.28 18.78
CA GLY A 249 -8.95 -15.61 17.87
C GLY A 249 -8.10 -14.38 17.53
N VAL A 250 -8.35 -13.73 16.40
CA VAL A 250 -7.56 -12.58 15.90
C VAL A 250 -7.94 -11.27 16.56
N ASN A 251 -9.20 -11.15 16.99
CA ASN A 251 -9.77 -9.97 17.62
C ASN A 251 -10.17 -10.27 19.07
N ALA A 252 -10.45 -9.23 19.84
CA ALA A 252 -10.88 -9.32 21.23
C ALA A 252 -12.24 -8.64 21.41
N LYS A 253 -13.18 -9.34 22.05
CA LYS A 253 -14.45 -8.76 22.54
C LYS A 253 -14.25 -8.30 23.98
N CYS A 254 -14.73 -7.11 24.28
CA CYS A 254 -14.87 -6.69 25.66
C CYS A 254 -16.25 -7.15 26.15
N LEU A 255 -16.27 -7.86 27.27
CA LEU A 255 -17.47 -8.10 28.05
C LEU A 255 -17.82 -6.78 28.73
N MET A 256 -18.47 -5.89 27.98
CA MET A 256 -19.24 -4.84 28.63
C MET A 256 -20.42 -5.52 29.32
N CYS A 257 -20.68 -5.12 30.56
CA CYS A 257 -21.96 -5.38 31.23
C CYS A 257 -23.04 -4.52 30.55
N ALA A 258 -23.25 -4.72 29.25
CA ALA A 258 -24.51 -4.43 28.59
C ALA A 258 -25.29 -5.73 28.75
N CYS A 259 -26.18 -5.72 29.73
CA CYS A 259 -27.13 -6.74 30.13
C CYS A 259 -27.19 -8.01 29.25
N GLN A 260 -27.08 -9.17 29.89
CA GLN A 260 -27.75 -10.39 29.42
C GLN A 260 -29.27 -10.14 29.41
N SER A 261 -29.75 -9.35 28.45
CA SER A 261 -31.15 -9.25 28.08
C SER A 261 -31.18 -8.85 26.62
N SER A 262 -31.92 -9.62 25.83
CA SER A 262 -32.24 -9.37 24.43
C SER A 262 -31.05 -9.32 23.45
N SER A 263 -30.73 -10.50 22.89
CA SER A 263 -30.80 -10.61 21.44
C SER A 263 -31.97 -9.78 20.93
N PHE A 264 -31.74 -8.80 20.04
CA PHE A 264 -32.72 -7.89 19.39
C PHE A 264 -32.58 -6.42 19.84
N LEU A 265 -31.63 -5.69 19.24
CA LEU A 265 -31.60 -4.24 18.94
C LEU A 265 -30.17 -3.68 19.01
N ASP A 266 -29.33 -4.03 18.03
CA ASP A 266 -28.11 -3.27 17.70
C ASP A 266 -28.12 -2.97 16.19
N VAL A 267 -29.18 -2.29 15.76
CA VAL A 267 -29.18 -1.43 14.58
C VAL A 267 -29.47 -0.04 15.11
N MET A 268 -28.42 0.72 15.40
CA MET A 268 -28.34 2.19 15.52
C MET A 268 -27.29 2.55 16.59
N ASP A 269 -26.07 2.87 16.13
CA ASP A 269 -25.31 4.07 16.55
C ASP A 269 -23.80 3.95 16.25
N PRO A 270 -23.32 4.52 15.12
CA PRO A 270 -21.90 4.58 14.79
C PRO A 270 -21.10 5.67 15.51
N TRP A 271 -21.70 6.46 16.42
CA TRP A 271 -21.14 7.76 16.85
C TRP A 271 -20.79 7.88 18.34
N ARG A 272 -20.58 6.79 19.06
CA ARG A 272 -20.13 6.86 20.46
C ARG A 272 -18.59 6.89 20.54
N GLY A 273 -18.01 8.08 20.40
CA GLY A 273 -16.57 8.28 20.62
C GLY A 273 -15.93 9.53 20.03
N VAL A 274 -16.66 10.64 19.86
CA VAL A 274 -16.07 11.92 19.43
C VAL A 274 -16.26 12.94 20.54
N ASN A 275 -15.15 13.46 21.08
CA ASN A 275 -15.15 14.51 22.09
C ASN A 275 -15.96 15.72 21.57
N LEU A 276 -16.93 16.16 22.37
CA LEU A 276 -17.89 17.21 22.00
C LEU A 276 -17.23 18.59 21.75
N GLU A 277 -16.00 18.79 22.20
CA GLU A 277 -15.27 20.05 22.03
C GLU A 277 -14.61 20.22 20.65
N GLU A 278 -14.21 19.13 19.98
CA GLU A 278 -13.56 19.22 18.67
C GLU A 278 -14.56 19.45 17.51
N HIS A 279 -15.83 19.13 17.74
CA HIS A 279 -16.88 19.25 16.72
C HIS A 279 -17.41 20.68 16.56
N PHE A 280 -17.34 21.50 17.63
CA PHE A 280 -17.73 22.91 17.60
C PHE A 280 -16.71 23.77 16.82
N LEU A 281 -15.42 23.46 16.95
CA LEU A 281 -14.33 24.13 16.22
C LEU A 281 -14.37 23.85 14.71
N MET A 282 -14.79 22.64 14.29
CA MET A 282 -14.89 22.28 12.87
C MET A 282 -16.17 22.81 12.18
N GLN A 283 -17.21 23.19 12.93
CA GLN A 283 -18.39 23.86 12.36
C GLN A 283 -18.16 25.36 12.15
N LEU A 284 -17.46 26.03 13.07
CA LEU A 284 -17.13 27.46 12.95
C LEU A 284 -16.13 27.77 11.82
N LEU A 285 -15.22 26.85 11.49
CA LEU A 285 -14.32 27.00 10.35
C LEU A 285 -14.98 26.74 8.99
N ARG A 286 -16.18 26.12 8.97
CA ARG A 286 -16.92 25.83 7.74
C ARG A 286 -17.89 26.94 7.32
N SER A 287 -18.20 27.86 8.23
CA SER A 287 -19.06 29.03 7.97
C SER A 287 -18.28 30.28 7.55
N SER A 288 -16.94 30.29 7.62
CA SER A 288 -16.11 31.44 7.24
C SER A 288 -15.50 31.34 5.82
N VAL A 289 -15.85 30.32 5.04
CA VAL A 289 -15.43 30.16 3.63
C VAL A 289 -16.67 29.95 2.74
N ASN A 290 -17.61 30.89 2.87
CA ASN A 290 -18.57 31.26 1.83
C ASN A 290 -18.61 32.79 1.80
#